data_AF-A0A7Y5SAA5-F1
#
_entry.id   AF-A0A7Y5SAA5-F1
#
_cell.length_a   1.000
_cell.length_b   1.000
_cell.length_c   1.000
_cell.angle_alpha   90.00
_cell.angle_beta   90.00
_cell.angle_gamma   90.00
#
_symmetry.space_group_name_H-M   'P 1'
#
loop_
_entity.id
_entity.type
_entity.pdbx_description
1 polymer ?
#
loop_
_entity_poly.entity_id
_entity_poly.type
_entity_poly.pdbx_seq_one_letter_code
_entity_poly.pdbx_strand_id
1 'polypeptide(L)'
;VGPAADGRVAFMAKRGIAVFERDGTLVGLDAFDAGAEMLTPELADGMAVTVEANPRPSDAGGDVVGVYLLSMPSARLLSARDITVGAAPRDLIALDHRVVLTAGNVTLVLPVPAK
;
A
#
# COMPACT_ATOMS: atom_id res chain seq x y z
N VAL A 1 -1.66 -1.25 13.16
CA VAL A 1 -0.59 -2.12 13.72
C VAL A 1 -0.90 -3.55 13.35
N GLY A 2 0.08 -4.34 12.92
CA GLY A 2 -0.14 -5.72 12.49
C GLY A 2 1.15 -6.54 12.47
N PRO A 3 1.08 -7.85 12.17
CA PRO A 3 2.24 -8.72 12.11
C PRO A 3 3.11 -8.41 10.88
N ALA A 4 4.44 -8.39 11.07
CA ALA A 4 5.42 -8.18 9.99
C ALA A 4 6.10 -9.47 9.48
N ALA A 5 5.63 -10.64 9.93
CA ALA A 5 6.27 -11.98 9.87
C ALA A 5 7.35 -12.22 10.94
N ASP A 6 7.66 -13.50 11.19
CA ASP A 6 8.69 -13.98 12.15
C ASP A 6 8.60 -13.40 13.58
N GLY A 7 7.39 -13.01 13.98
CA GLY A 7 7.14 -12.42 15.30
C GLY A 7 7.45 -10.92 15.42
N ARG A 8 7.81 -10.25 14.32
CA ARG A 8 7.97 -8.79 14.23
C ARG A 8 6.63 -8.07 14.21
N VAL A 9 6.66 -6.79 14.63
CA VAL A 9 5.48 -5.91 14.69
C VAL A 9 5.64 -4.77 13.70
N ALA A 10 4.61 -4.53 12.90
CA ALA A 10 4.55 -3.42 11.95
C ALA A 10 3.54 -2.35 12.38
N PHE A 11 3.97 -1.11 12.33
CA PHE A 11 3.15 0.09 12.47
C PHE A 11 2.97 0.69 11.08
N MET A 12 1.74 0.65 10.59
CA MET A 12 1.37 1.14 9.27
C MET A 12 0.52 2.40 9.44
N ALA A 13 0.91 3.46 8.74
CA ALA A 13 0.21 4.72 8.71
C ALA A 13 0.17 5.25 7.27
N LYS A 14 -0.68 6.27 7.02
CA LYS A 14 -0.78 6.95 5.73
C LYS A 14 0.52 7.60 5.23
N ARG A 15 1.54 7.69 6.08
CA ARG A 15 2.83 8.33 5.77
C ARG A 15 4.00 7.34 5.75
N GLY A 16 3.75 6.07 6.02
CA GLY A 16 4.81 5.06 5.98
C GLY A 16 4.53 3.85 6.85
N ILE A 17 5.50 2.95 6.83
CA ILE A 17 5.49 1.70 7.57
C ILE A 17 6.81 1.58 8.34
N ALA A 18 6.70 1.28 9.63
CA ALA A 18 7.83 0.95 10.49
C ALA A 18 7.69 -0.48 11.01
N VAL A 19 8.77 -1.26 10.95
CA VAL A 19 8.83 -2.67 11.39
C VAL A 19 9.84 -2.80 12.51
N PHE A 20 9.43 -3.41 13.60
CA PHE A 20 10.24 -3.62 14.80
C PHE A 20 10.37 -5.09 15.14
N GLU A 21 11.52 -5.48 15.70
CA GLU A 21 11.67 -6.72 16.44
C GLU A 21 10.84 -6.71 17.72
N ARG A 22 10.68 -7.88 18.35
CA ARG A 22 9.95 -8.03 19.62
C ARG A 22 10.55 -7.23 20.78
N ASP A 23 11.86 -6.99 20.74
CA ASP A 23 12.57 -6.20 21.75
C ASP A 23 12.46 -4.68 21.52
N GLY A 24 11.77 -4.26 20.47
CA GLY A 24 11.61 -2.86 20.10
C GLY A 24 12.70 -2.32 19.18
N THR A 25 13.64 -3.14 18.72
CA THR A 25 14.65 -2.73 17.73
C THR A 25 14.00 -2.44 16.38
N LEU A 26 14.26 -1.27 15.79
CA LEU A 26 13.79 -0.91 14.45
C LEU A 26 14.54 -1.73 13.38
N VAL A 27 13.79 -2.49 12.58
CA VAL A 27 14.31 -3.35 11.50
C VAL A 27 14.19 -2.68 10.13
N GLY A 28 13.10 -1.95 9.92
CA GLY A 28 12.79 -1.37 8.63
C GLY A 28 11.88 -0.17 8.77
N LEU A 29 12.11 0.83 7.92
CA LEU A 29 11.28 2.01 7.83
C LEU A 29 11.19 2.39 6.36
N ASP A 30 9.96 2.51 5.87
CA ASP A 30 9.66 3.09 4.57
C ASP A 30 8.73 4.27 4.81
N ALA A 31 9.27 5.48 4.62
CA ALA A 31 8.51 6.71 4.69
C ALA A 31 8.02 7.04 3.29
N PHE A 32 6.71 7.16 3.13
CA PHE A 32 6.14 7.67 1.90
C PHE A 32 6.52 9.13 1.73
N ASP A 33 6.70 9.55 0.48
CA ASP A 33 7.15 10.91 0.17
C ASP A 33 6.21 11.94 0.82
N ALA A 34 6.78 13.03 1.34
CA ALA A 34 6.08 13.96 2.22
C ALA A 34 4.88 14.66 1.57
N GLY A 35 4.81 14.66 0.23
CA GLY A 35 3.70 15.22 -0.55
C GLY A 35 2.62 14.22 -0.95
N ALA A 36 2.86 12.91 -0.81
CA ALA A 36 1.90 11.88 -1.20
C ALA A 36 1.03 11.47 -0.02
N GLU A 37 -0.25 11.84 -0.06
CA GLU A 37 -1.24 11.28 0.87
C GLU A 37 -1.58 9.87 0.42
N MET A 38 -1.38 8.88 1.29
CA MET A 38 -1.70 7.48 1.01
C MET A 38 -2.95 7.03 1.77
N LEU A 39 -3.65 6.04 1.22
CA LEU A 39 -4.58 5.24 2.02
C LEU A 39 -3.79 4.42 3.05
N THR A 40 -4.45 4.05 4.15
CA THR A 40 -3.83 3.17 5.16
C THR A 40 -3.40 1.86 4.49
N PRO A 41 -2.14 1.40 4.69
CA PRO A 41 -1.71 0.14 4.12
C PRO A 41 -2.50 -1.05 4.68
N GLU A 42 -2.87 -1.97 3.80
CA GLU A 42 -3.54 -3.23 4.11
C GLU A 42 -2.58 -4.41 3.99
N LEU A 43 -2.71 -5.40 4.88
CA LEU A 43 -1.86 -6.59 4.88
C LEU A 43 -2.39 -7.65 3.92
N ALA A 44 -1.51 -8.23 3.11
CA ALA A 44 -1.78 -9.38 2.26
C ALA A 44 -0.56 -10.31 2.24
N ASP A 45 -0.69 -11.52 2.81
CA ASP A 45 0.26 -12.63 2.66
C ASP A 45 1.75 -12.26 2.79
N GLY A 46 2.13 -11.64 3.91
CA GLY A 46 3.52 -11.22 4.17
C GLY A 46 3.96 -9.98 3.38
N MET A 47 3.02 -9.28 2.79
CA MET A 47 3.18 -7.99 2.12
C MET A 47 2.19 -6.97 2.68
N ALA A 48 2.45 -5.69 2.45
CA ALA A 48 1.48 -4.62 2.61
C ALA A 48 1.22 -3.96 1.27
N VAL A 49 -0.02 -3.55 1.03
CA VAL A 49 -0.43 -2.79 -0.14
C VAL A 49 -0.94 -1.43 0.31
N THR A 50 -0.56 -0.38 -0.40
CA THR A 50 -1.16 0.95 -0.24
C THR A 50 -1.34 1.63 -1.61
N VAL A 51 -2.14 2.69 -1.65
CA VAL A 51 -2.49 3.45 -2.85
C VAL A 51 -2.46 4.94 -2.52
N GLU A 52 -2.04 5.77 -3.46
CA GLU A 52 -2.19 7.23 -3.35
C GLU A 52 -3.68 7.60 -3.21
N ALA A 53 -3.99 8.48 -2.26
CA ALA A 53 -5.34 8.98 -2.04
C ALA A 53 -5.74 10.03 -3.08
N ASN A 54 -4.75 10.76 -3.63
CA ASN A 54 -4.97 11.86 -4.56
C ASN A 54 -4.51 11.45 -5.97
N PRO A 55 -5.42 11.37 -6.95
CA PRO A 55 -5.05 11.12 -8.33
C PRO A 55 -4.25 12.28 -8.92
N ARG A 56 -3.42 11.93 -9.90
CA ARG A 56 -2.66 12.89 -10.70
C ARG A 56 -2.93 12.67 -12.19
N PRO A 57 -2.91 13.72 -13.00
CA PRO A 57 -3.14 13.58 -14.44
C PRO A 57 -2.03 12.75 -15.08
N SER A 58 -2.39 11.93 -16.08
CA SER A 58 -1.44 11.18 -16.90
C SER A 58 -1.28 11.78 -18.30
N ASP A 59 -0.10 11.62 -18.90
CA ASP A 59 0.19 12.10 -20.26
C ASP A 59 -0.69 11.42 -21.34
N ALA A 60 -1.18 10.22 -21.07
CA ALA A 60 -2.07 9.46 -21.95
C ALA A 60 -3.56 9.89 -21.81
N GLY A 61 -3.84 10.86 -20.95
CA GLY A 61 -5.20 11.26 -20.58
C GLY A 61 -5.74 10.44 -19.40
N GLY A 62 -6.66 11.05 -18.65
CA GLY A 62 -7.23 10.47 -17.43
C GLY A 62 -6.33 10.63 -16.20
N ASP A 63 -6.90 10.31 -15.04
CA ASP A 63 -6.21 10.39 -13.76
C ASP A 63 -5.64 9.02 -13.38
N VAL A 64 -4.46 9.02 -12.77
CA VAL A 64 -3.79 7.83 -12.26
C VAL A 64 -3.47 7.94 -10.78
N VAL A 65 -3.36 6.79 -10.12
CA VAL A 65 -2.84 6.67 -8.76
C VAL A 65 -1.77 5.59 -8.72
N GLY A 66 -0.73 5.83 -7.92
CA GLY A 66 0.28 4.84 -7.61
C GLY A 66 -0.24 3.77 -6.66
N VAL A 67 -0.02 2.50 -6.99
CA VAL A 67 -0.24 1.33 -6.13
C VAL A 67 1.12 0.77 -5.74
N TYR A 68 1.35 0.64 -4.44
CA TYR A 68 2.63 0.23 -3.87
C TYR A 68 2.47 -1.06 -3.09
N LEU A 69 3.40 -1.99 -3.33
CA LEU A 69 3.51 -3.27 -2.63
C LEU A 69 4.81 -3.26 -1.84
N LEU A 70 4.73 -3.53 -0.54
CA LEU A 70 5.86 -3.53 0.38
C LEU A 70 6.03 -4.90 1.05
N SER A 71 7.28 -5.29 1.28
CA SER A 71 7.67 -6.52 1.96
C SER A 71 7.51 -6.36 3.47
N MET A 72 6.75 -7.23 4.14
CA MET A 72 6.51 -7.05 5.58
C MET A 72 7.68 -7.42 6.51
N PRO A 73 8.65 -8.28 6.15
CA PRO A 73 9.82 -8.47 7.00
C PRO A 73 10.66 -7.19 7.20
N SER A 74 10.63 -6.24 6.27
CA SER A 74 11.54 -5.07 6.27
C SER A 74 10.92 -3.74 5.85
N ALA A 75 9.61 -3.70 5.59
CA ALA A 75 8.90 -2.59 4.95
C ALA A 75 9.42 -2.18 3.57
N ARG A 76 10.33 -2.95 2.94
CA ARG A 76 10.93 -2.56 1.66
C ARG A 76 9.90 -2.54 0.53
N LEU A 77 9.84 -1.46 -0.24
CA LEU A 77 9.10 -1.42 -1.50
C LEU A 77 9.53 -2.55 -2.46
N LEU A 78 8.56 -3.38 -2.86
CA LEU A 78 8.71 -4.49 -3.80
C LEU A 78 8.29 -4.10 -5.21
N SER A 79 7.19 -3.35 -5.34
CA SER A 79 6.62 -2.94 -6.63
C SER A 79 5.86 -1.63 -6.48
N ALA A 80 5.92 -0.81 -7.52
CA ALA A 80 5.08 0.37 -7.70
C ALA A 80 4.53 0.32 -9.13
N ARG A 81 3.23 0.58 -9.29
CA ARG A 81 2.58 0.69 -10.60
C ARG A 81 1.49 1.75 -10.58
N ASP A 82 1.28 2.38 -11.72
CA ASP A 82 0.17 3.29 -11.91
C ASP A 82 -1.05 2.56 -12.43
N ILE A 83 -2.22 2.93 -11.93
CA ILE A 83 -3.50 2.50 -12.45
C ILE A 83 -4.36 3.73 -12.77
N THR A 84 -5.09 3.66 -13.87
CA THR A 84 -6.08 4.68 -14.23
C THR A 84 -7.29 4.56 -13.33
N VAL A 85 -7.77 5.69 -12.82
CA VAL A 85 -8.95 5.80 -11.97
C VAL A 85 -9.88 6.89 -12.51
N GLY A 86 -11.18 6.69 -12.33
CA GLY A 86 -12.19 7.70 -12.69
C GLY A 86 -12.47 8.72 -11.59
N ALA A 87 -11.93 8.49 -10.39
CA ALA A 87 -12.13 9.33 -9.21
C ALA A 87 -11.06 9.03 -8.16
N ALA A 88 -10.96 9.90 -7.15
CA ALA A 88 -10.07 9.68 -6.00
C ALA A 88 -10.40 8.37 -5.25
N PRO A 89 -9.39 7.53 -4.95
CA PRO A 89 -9.54 6.40 -4.05
C PRO A 89 -10.04 6.80 -2.68
N ARG A 90 -10.89 5.96 -2.10
CA ARG A 90 -11.48 6.18 -0.76
C ARG A 90 -11.23 5.05 0.20
N ASP A 91 -11.12 3.84 -0.33
CA ASP A 91 -10.98 2.64 0.49
C ASP A 91 -10.15 1.58 -0.22
N LEU A 92 -9.44 0.79 0.57
CA LEU A 92 -8.52 -0.25 0.15
C LEU A 92 -8.71 -1.45 1.05
N ILE A 93 -8.90 -2.63 0.46
CA ILE A 93 -8.97 -3.91 1.18
C ILE A 93 -8.07 -4.91 0.45
N ALA A 94 -7.26 -5.65 1.20
CA ALA A 94 -6.54 -6.80 0.68
C ALA A 94 -7.24 -8.10 1.11
N LEU A 95 -7.60 -8.95 0.15
CA LEU A 95 -8.34 -10.20 0.39
C LEU A 95 -7.98 -11.24 -0.67
N ASP A 96 -7.65 -12.47 -0.27
CA ASP A 96 -7.43 -13.64 -1.15
C ASP A 96 -6.54 -13.34 -2.37
N HIS A 97 -5.33 -12.80 -2.13
CA HIS A 97 -4.38 -12.38 -3.17
C HIS A 97 -4.92 -11.31 -4.13
N ARG A 98 -5.95 -10.57 -3.73
CA ARG A 98 -6.53 -9.46 -4.49
C ARG A 98 -6.51 -8.20 -3.65
N VAL A 99 -6.45 -7.08 -4.36
CA VAL A 99 -6.61 -5.74 -3.83
C VAL A 99 -7.91 -5.19 -4.38
N VAL A 100 -8.82 -4.85 -3.47
CA VAL A 100 -10.10 -4.21 -3.76
C VAL A 100 -9.94 -2.73 -3.45
N LEU A 101 -10.04 -1.91 -4.49
CA LEU A 101 -9.89 -0.46 -4.41
C LEU A 101 -11.23 0.20 -4.77
N THR A 102 -11.77 1.01 -3.86
CA THR A 102 -12.96 1.80 -4.14
C THR A 102 -12.56 3.22 -4.54
N ALA A 103 -13.01 3.65 -5.71
CA ALA A 103 -12.74 4.97 -6.27
C ALA A 103 -14.04 5.56 -6.86
N GLY A 104 -14.59 6.58 -6.19
CA GLY A 104 -15.90 7.13 -6.54
C GLY A 104 -17.02 6.08 -6.46
N ASN A 105 -17.71 5.84 -7.58
CA ASN A 105 -18.78 4.84 -7.70
C ASN A 105 -18.31 3.50 -8.30
N VAL A 106 -17.00 3.31 -8.45
CA VAL A 106 -16.41 2.12 -9.07
C VAL A 106 -15.54 1.40 -8.05
N THR A 107 -15.57 0.07 -8.09
CA THR A 107 -14.67 -0.80 -7.35
C THR A 107 -13.77 -1.54 -8.34
N LEU A 108 -12.46 -1.36 -8.20
CA LEU A 108 -11.44 -2.04 -8.98
C LEU A 108 -10.93 -3.24 -8.19
N VAL A 109 -10.83 -4.40 -8.84
CA VAL A 109 -10.26 -5.62 -8.25
C VAL A 109 -8.98 -5.94 -8.99
N LEU A 110 -7.85 -5.79 -8.31
CA LEU A 110 -6.52 -5.98 -8.87
C LEU A 110 -5.92 -7.26 -8.32
N PRO A 111 -5.27 -8.09 -9.15
CA PRO A 111 -4.44 -9.16 -8.62
C PRO A 111 -3.25 -8.55 -7.87
N VAL A 112 -2.97 -9.07 -6.67
CA VAL A 112 -1.65 -8.90 -6.05
C VAL A 112 -0.70 -9.81 -6.82
N PRO A 113 0.43 -9.29 -7.33
CA PRO A 113 1.44 -10.15 -7.94
C PRO A 113 1.80 -11.28 -6.98
N ALA A 114 1.59 -12.52 -7.41
CA ALA A 114 2.13 -13.67 -6.70
C ALA A 114 3.66 -13.58 -6.73
N LYS A 115 4.31 -14.06 -5.67
CA LYS A 115 5.77 -14.19 -5.59
C LYS A 115 6.36 -14.92 -6.78
#